data_AF-A0ABD5WRQ9-F1
#
_entry.id   AF-A0ABD5WRQ9-F1
#
_cell.length_a   1.000
_cell.length_b   1.000
_cell.length_c   1.000
_cell.angle_alpha   90.00
_cell.angle_beta   90.00
_cell.angle_gamma   90.00
#
_symmetry.space_group_name_H-M   'P 1'
#
loop_
_entity.id
_entity.type
_entity.pdbx_description
1 polymer ?
#
loop_
_entity_poly.entity_id
_entity_poly.type
_entity_poly.pdbx_seq_one_letter_code
_entity_poly.pdbx_strand_id
1 'polypeptide(L)'
;MTDSADDGESNIDRRTVLGATAAGLAGSALAGNASAEGWREITFCAAGDETFSYEVSVTGEVERGGTYETDPGDELVDENTGRGAVAEGRCDSWLFTGEPTDLQLDGPGRVFVDGDLFEDTTEDDEQLPNTITVEGEGPKANYKFRVSGRVEAAENAESSDEISDSNVVRGVVDGGFDVYRYSGAVAFDGADAPVTVTLDVNPD
;
A
#
# COMPACT_ATOMS: atom_id res chain seq x y z
N MET A 1 51.87 55.49 20.82
CA MET A 1 50.99 56.37 20.04
C MET A 1 50.70 55.61 18.75
N THR A 2 49.46 55.30 18.31
CA THR A 2 48.25 56.16 18.16
C THR A 2 48.54 57.31 17.18
N ASP A 3 47.72 57.64 16.17
CA ASP A 3 46.32 57.29 15.87
C ASP A 3 46.16 57.24 14.31
N SER A 4 45.45 56.30 13.68
CA SER A 4 43.99 56.22 13.41
C SER A 4 43.45 57.21 12.35
N ALA A 5 43.04 56.66 11.20
CA ALA A 5 42.04 57.13 10.22
C ALA A 5 41.98 56.04 9.12
N ASP A 6 40.95 55.20 8.91
CA ASP A 6 39.48 55.37 8.89
C ASP A 6 38.94 55.89 7.56
N ASP A 7 38.24 55.02 6.81
CA ASP A 7 37.22 55.34 5.78
C ASP A 7 36.58 54.04 5.21
N GLY A 8 35.25 54.00 5.01
CA GLY A 8 34.55 53.05 4.13
C GLY A 8 33.98 51.73 4.71
N GLU A 9 32.70 51.75 5.12
CA GLU A 9 31.94 50.58 5.61
C GLU A 9 31.19 49.75 4.53
N SER A 10 30.68 48.57 4.95
CA SER A 10 29.34 48.01 4.61
C SER A 10 29.14 47.31 3.22
N ASN A 11 28.42 46.18 3.04
CA ASN A 11 27.69 45.19 3.87
C ASN A 11 27.19 44.02 2.93
N ILE A 12 26.62 42.85 3.29
CA ILE A 12 26.26 42.19 4.59
C ILE A 12 26.31 40.63 4.45
N ASP A 13 26.58 39.94 5.56
CA ASP A 13 26.22 38.58 6.05
C ASP A 13 25.37 37.57 5.22
N ARG A 14 25.83 36.29 5.19
CA ARG A 14 25.01 35.11 5.57
C ARG A 14 25.81 34.13 6.45
N ARG A 15 25.43 34.00 7.72
CA ARG A 15 26.10 33.22 8.78
C ARG A 15 26.19 31.71 8.56
N THR A 16 27.30 31.14 9.06
CA THR A 16 27.47 29.71 9.40
C THR A 16 27.55 29.57 10.92
N VAL A 17 26.77 28.67 11.56
CA VAL A 17 26.87 28.38 13.00
C VAL A 17 26.54 26.90 13.29
N LEU A 18 27.53 26.20 13.88
CA LEU A 18 27.55 25.10 14.88
C LEU A 18 26.31 24.17 15.08
N GLY A 19 26.46 22.90 15.50
CA GLY A 19 27.68 22.12 15.76
C GLY A 19 27.66 21.28 17.04
N ALA A 20 27.59 19.95 16.89
CA ALA A 20 28.03 18.86 17.78
C ALA A 20 27.64 18.82 19.28
N THR A 21 27.20 17.64 19.74
CA THR A 21 27.86 16.89 20.85
C THR A 21 27.32 15.46 20.94
N ALA A 22 28.08 14.55 21.55
CA ALA A 22 27.66 13.18 21.83
C ALA A 22 27.95 12.80 23.28
N ALA A 23 26.97 12.18 23.94
CA ALA A 23 27.09 11.53 25.24
C ALA A 23 26.02 10.43 25.32
N GLY A 24 26.34 9.29 25.91
CA GLY A 24 25.39 8.19 26.07
C GLY A 24 25.47 7.58 27.47
N LEU A 25 24.57 6.64 27.78
CA LEU A 25 24.73 5.58 28.78
C LEU A 25 23.57 4.57 28.64
N ALA A 26 23.73 3.39 29.25
CA ALA A 26 22.93 2.21 28.94
C ALA A 26 21.43 2.30 29.33
N GLY A 27 20.59 1.72 28.47
CA GLY A 27 19.20 1.36 28.75
C GLY A 27 18.76 0.23 27.81
N SER A 28 18.14 -0.82 28.36
CA SER A 28 17.72 -2.00 27.58
C SER A 28 16.45 -1.69 26.77
N ALA A 29 16.61 -1.14 25.57
CA ALA A 29 15.53 -1.11 24.58
C ALA A 29 15.24 -2.53 24.05
N LEU A 30 13.97 -2.81 23.80
CA LEU A 30 13.55 -4.05 23.12
C LEU A 30 14.09 -4.06 21.69
N ALA A 31 14.37 -5.26 21.17
CA ALA A 31 14.57 -5.47 19.74
C ALA A 31 13.20 -5.40 19.03
N GLY A 32 12.64 -4.19 18.92
CA GLY A 32 11.59 -3.92 17.95
C GLY A 32 12.20 -3.90 16.56
N ASN A 33 11.60 -4.62 15.61
CA ASN A 33 11.89 -4.41 14.20
C ASN A 33 11.32 -3.05 13.79
N ALA A 34 12.11 -1.99 13.99
CA ALA A 34 12.01 -0.81 13.16
C ALA A 34 12.51 -1.22 11.77
N SER A 35 11.60 -1.64 10.90
CA SER A 35 11.87 -1.72 9.46
C SER A 35 12.39 -0.35 9.04
N ALA A 36 13.60 -0.30 8.49
CA ALA A 36 14.25 0.98 8.21
C ALA A 36 13.44 1.79 7.20
N GLU A 37 13.31 3.09 7.45
CA GLU A 37 12.59 4.07 6.62
C GLU A 37 13.36 4.34 5.31
N GLY A 38 13.42 3.33 4.45
CA GLY A 38 14.05 3.36 3.14
C GLY A 38 13.03 3.43 2.02
N TRP A 39 13.43 4.03 0.91
CA TRP A 39 12.69 3.99 -0.35
C TRP A 39 12.58 2.56 -0.86
N ARG A 40 11.36 2.16 -1.21
CA ARG A 40 10.99 0.91 -1.89
C ARG A 40 10.52 1.22 -3.30
N GLU A 41 10.50 0.22 -4.17
CA GLU A 41 10.00 0.37 -5.54
C GLU A 41 8.63 -0.27 -5.69
N ILE A 42 7.69 0.43 -6.34
CA ILE A 42 6.45 -0.16 -6.85
C ILE A 42 6.44 -0.01 -8.38
N THR A 43 6.16 -1.10 -9.09
CA THR A 43 6.19 -1.16 -10.56
C THR A 43 4.86 -1.65 -11.10
N PHE A 44 4.31 -0.92 -12.08
CA PHE A 44 3.04 -1.19 -12.75
C PHE A 44 3.31 -1.63 -14.19
N CYS A 45 2.87 -2.81 -14.60
CA CYS A 45 3.11 -3.36 -15.94
C CYS A 45 1.81 -3.71 -16.65
N ALA A 46 1.58 -3.19 -17.86
CA ALA A 46 0.47 -3.60 -18.71
C ALA A 46 0.64 -5.05 -19.19
N ALA A 47 -0.47 -5.73 -19.46
CA ALA A 47 -0.48 -7.08 -20.02
C ALA A 47 -1.08 -7.10 -21.43
N GLY A 48 -0.23 -7.32 -22.43
CA GLY A 48 -0.63 -7.27 -23.83
C GLY A 48 -0.82 -5.85 -24.34
N ASP A 49 -1.74 -5.68 -25.27
CA ASP A 49 -1.96 -4.43 -26.03
C ASP A 49 -2.96 -3.46 -25.37
N GLU A 50 -3.64 -3.88 -24.29
CA GLU A 50 -4.66 -3.08 -23.60
C GLU A 50 -4.04 -2.10 -22.60
N THR A 51 -4.78 -1.02 -22.27
CA THR A 51 -4.36 -0.04 -21.27
C THR A 51 -4.57 -0.59 -19.87
N PHE A 52 -3.56 -0.44 -19.02
CA PHE A 52 -3.60 -0.67 -17.59
C PHE A 52 -3.31 0.66 -16.89
N SER A 53 -4.31 1.22 -16.21
CA SER A 53 -4.19 2.48 -15.48
C SER A 53 -4.24 2.27 -13.97
N TYR A 54 -3.53 3.11 -13.24
CA TYR A 54 -3.29 2.94 -11.81
C TYR A 54 -3.32 4.27 -11.05
N GLU A 55 -3.76 4.20 -9.80
CA GLU A 55 -3.59 5.23 -8.77
C GLU A 55 -3.19 4.52 -7.47
N VAL A 56 -2.11 4.99 -6.83
CA VAL A 56 -1.59 4.41 -5.58
C VAL A 56 -1.33 5.50 -4.56
N SER A 57 -1.77 5.25 -3.32
CA SER A 57 -1.46 6.10 -2.17
C SER A 57 -0.70 5.30 -1.11
N VAL A 58 0.19 5.97 -0.37
CA VAL A 58 1.04 5.34 0.67
C VAL A 58 0.97 6.09 2.02
N THR A 59 1.52 5.51 3.09
CA THR A 59 1.63 6.17 4.41
C THR A 59 2.77 7.19 4.52
N GLY A 60 3.76 7.13 3.62
CA GLY A 60 4.89 8.06 3.52
C GLY A 60 4.80 8.99 2.30
N GLU A 61 5.89 9.05 1.54
CA GLU A 61 6.07 9.90 0.37
C GLU A 61 6.17 9.05 -0.92
N VAL A 62 5.82 9.63 -2.08
CA VAL A 62 6.00 9.04 -3.42
C VAL A 62 6.84 9.97 -4.29
N GLU A 63 7.83 9.42 -5.00
CA GLU A 63 8.63 10.13 -6.01
C GLU A 63 8.73 9.32 -7.31
N ARG A 64 8.89 10.01 -8.45
CA ARG A 64 9.16 9.37 -9.74
C ARG A 64 10.56 8.76 -9.76
N GLY A 65 10.66 7.48 -10.10
CA GLY A 65 11.93 6.79 -10.28
C GLY A 65 11.83 5.28 -10.05
N GLY A 66 12.95 4.59 -10.21
CA GLY A 66 13.03 3.13 -10.10
C GLY A 66 13.52 2.48 -11.40
N THR A 67 13.17 1.21 -11.59
CA THR A 67 13.59 0.40 -12.75
C THR A 67 13.03 0.91 -14.09
N TYR A 68 11.79 1.40 -14.10
CA TYR A 68 11.10 1.88 -15.31
C TYR A 68 10.75 3.38 -15.20
N GLU A 69 11.10 4.16 -16.22
CA GLU A 69 10.83 5.61 -16.25
C GLU A 69 9.35 5.89 -16.53
N THR A 70 8.66 6.52 -15.59
CA THR A 70 7.29 7.05 -15.73
C THR A 70 7.13 7.99 -16.94
N ASP A 71 5.97 7.92 -17.59
CA ASP A 71 5.64 8.70 -18.78
C ASP A 71 5.35 10.19 -18.46
N PRO A 72 5.40 11.07 -19.48
CA PRO A 72 4.95 12.47 -19.35
C PRO A 72 3.43 12.63 -19.13
N GLY A 73 2.66 11.54 -19.24
CA GLY A 73 1.21 11.52 -18.98
C GLY A 73 0.85 11.23 -17.52
N ASP A 74 1.79 10.71 -16.74
CA ASP A 74 1.59 10.37 -15.33
C ASP A 74 1.58 11.61 -14.44
N GLU A 75 1.05 11.51 -13.23
CA GLU A 75 0.89 12.61 -12.29
C GLU A 75 1.27 12.19 -10.87
N LEU A 76 2.07 13.02 -10.19
CA LEU A 76 2.17 12.98 -8.73
C LEU A 76 1.07 13.91 -8.22
N VAL A 77 -0.02 13.34 -7.74
CA VAL A 77 -1.26 14.05 -7.42
C VAL A 77 -1.07 14.90 -6.15
N ASP A 78 -0.49 14.28 -5.13
CA ASP A 78 -0.09 14.86 -3.85
C ASP A 78 1.17 14.13 -3.34
N GLU A 79 1.78 14.57 -2.24
CA GLU A 79 3.06 14.03 -1.73
C GLU A 79 3.06 12.52 -1.43
N ASN A 80 1.89 11.90 -1.26
CA ASN A 80 1.70 10.48 -0.96
C ASN A 80 1.14 9.65 -2.14
N THR A 81 0.79 10.28 -3.27
CA THR A 81 -0.11 9.67 -4.27
C THR A 81 0.39 9.83 -5.70
N GLY A 82 0.69 8.70 -6.35
CA GLY A 82 1.10 8.62 -7.75
C GLY A 82 0.02 7.99 -8.63
N ARG A 83 -0.13 8.49 -9.86
CA ARG A 83 -1.14 8.04 -10.84
C ARG A 83 -0.54 7.97 -12.24
N GLY A 84 -0.90 6.97 -13.03
CA GLY A 84 -0.40 6.82 -14.41
C GLY A 84 -1.16 5.79 -15.24
N ALA A 85 -0.66 5.52 -16.45
CA ALA A 85 -1.23 4.50 -17.33
C ALA A 85 -0.24 3.93 -18.36
N VAL A 86 -0.07 2.61 -18.35
CA VAL A 86 0.76 1.84 -19.29
C VAL A 86 -0.09 1.07 -20.30
N ALA A 87 0.52 0.70 -21.43
CA ALA A 87 -0.07 -0.12 -22.49
C ALA A 87 1.06 -0.81 -23.28
N GLU A 88 0.71 -1.66 -24.25
CA GLU A 88 1.68 -2.33 -25.16
C GLU A 88 2.79 -3.11 -24.42
N GLY A 89 2.44 -3.70 -23.26
CA GLY A 89 3.38 -4.43 -22.40
C GLY A 89 4.47 -3.58 -21.72
N ARG A 90 4.33 -2.24 -21.70
CA ARG A 90 5.23 -1.35 -20.95
C ARG A 90 4.97 -1.41 -19.44
N CYS A 91 5.94 -0.91 -18.69
CA CYS A 91 5.83 -0.70 -17.25
C CYS A 91 6.32 0.69 -16.84
N ASP A 92 5.82 1.19 -15.71
CA ASP A 92 6.30 2.37 -14.99
C ASP A 92 6.77 1.97 -13.59
N SER A 93 7.71 2.70 -12.99
CA SER A 93 8.11 2.55 -11.58
C SER A 93 7.97 3.86 -10.80
N TRP A 94 7.62 3.71 -9.53
CA TRP A 94 7.66 4.78 -8.53
C TRP A 94 8.48 4.34 -7.33
N LEU A 95 9.20 5.29 -6.73
CA LEU A 95 9.81 5.11 -5.43
C LEU A 95 8.80 5.56 -4.37
N PHE A 96 8.66 4.80 -3.28
CA PHE A 96 7.80 5.17 -2.17
C PHE A 96 8.41 4.87 -0.80
N THR A 97 7.95 5.57 0.24
CA THR A 97 8.24 5.25 1.64
C THR A 97 6.98 4.85 2.40
N GLY A 98 7.14 4.15 3.52
CA GLY A 98 6.02 3.59 4.28
C GLY A 98 5.39 2.37 3.61
N GLU A 99 4.06 2.31 3.60
CA GLU A 99 3.24 1.18 3.16
C GLU A 99 2.10 1.65 2.25
N PRO A 100 1.71 0.89 1.20
CA PRO A 100 0.53 1.21 0.40
C PRO A 100 -0.75 1.21 1.24
N THR A 101 -1.54 2.27 1.12
CA THR A 101 -2.81 2.47 1.85
C THR A 101 -4.01 2.19 0.97
N ASP A 102 -3.95 2.68 -0.27
CA ASP A 102 -4.97 2.58 -1.32
C ASP A 102 -4.31 2.22 -2.66
N LEU A 103 -4.99 1.41 -3.45
CA LEU A 103 -4.55 0.95 -4.76
C LEU A 103 -5.79 0.78 -5.65
N GLN A 104 -5.87 1.55 -6.72
CA GLN A 104 -6.95 1.51 -7.71
C GLN A 104 -6.36 1.13 -9.06
N LEU A 105 -6.84 0.03 -9.64
CA LEU A 105 -6.41 -0.47 -10.94
C LEU A 105 -7.59 -0.57 -11.91
N ASP A 106 -7.36 -0.29 -13.19
CA ASP A 106 -8.32 -0.52 -14.28
C ASP A 106 -7.59 -1.07 -15.52
N GLY A 107 -8.12 -2.15 -16.10
CA GLY A 107 -7.52 -2.91 -17.20
C GLY A 107 -6.57 -4.05 -16.77
N PRO A 108 -6.07 -4.85 -17.72
CA PRO A 108 -5.25 -6.03 -17.44
C PRO A 108 -3.76 -5.66 -17.28
N GLY A 109 -3.22 -5.91 -16.09
CA GLY A 109 -1.84 -5.63 -15.75
C GLY A 109 -1.40 -6.25 -14.43
N ARG A 110 -0.18 -5.91 -14.00
CA ARG A 110 0.46 -6.49 -12.81
C ARG A 110 1.21 -5.43 -12.03
N VAL A 111 1.14 -5.54 -10.71
CA VAL A 111 1.84 -4.68 -9.76
C VAL A 111 2.90 -5.50 -9.03
N PHE A 112 4.10 -4.95 -8.92
CA PHE A 112 5.22 -5.56 -8.20
C PHE A 112 5.74 -4.60 -7.14
N VAL A 113 6.11 -5.10 -5.96
CA VAL A 113 6.76 -4.32 -4.90
C VAL A 113 8.15 -4.90 -4.64
N ASP A 114 9.19 -4.09 -4.78
CA ASP A 114 10.61 -4.46 -4.73
C ASP A 114 11.00 -5.64 -5.68
N GLY A 115 10.17 -5.91 -6.68
CA GLY A 115 10.32 -6.99 -7.67
C GLY A 115 9.50 -8.27 -7.38
N ASP A 116 8.91 -8.41 -6.20
CA ASP A 116 7.97 -9.48 -5.88
C ASP A 116 6.56 -9.12 -6.39
N LEU A 117 5.81 -10.10 -6.92
CA LEU A 117 4.45 -9.88 -7.42
C LEU A 117 3.50 -9.54 -6.27
N PHE A 118 2.79 -8.42 -6.39
CA PHE A 118 1.86 -7.90 -5.40
C PHE A 118 0.39 -8.05 -5.84
N GLU A 119 0.10 -7.75 -7.11
CA GLU A 119 -1.26 -7.79 -7.67
C GLU A 119 -1.22 -8.20 -9.15
N ASP A 120 -2.22 -8.94 -9.62
CA ASP A 120 -2.32 -9.42 -11.01
C ASP A 120 -3.79 -9.35 -11.46
N THR A 121 -4.12 -8.41 -12.35
CA THR A 121 -5.45 -8.23 -12.95
C THR A 121 -5.54 -8.88 -14.34
N THR A 122 -4.61 -9.77 -14.66
CA THR A 122 -4.61 -10.58 -15.89
C THR A 122 -5.17 -11.98 -15.66
N GLU A 123 -5.19 -12.42 -14.39
CA GLU A 123 -5.96 -13.60 -13.99
C GLU A 123 -7.45 -13.30 -14.11
N ASP A 124 -8.19 -14.26 -14.65
CA ASP A 124 -9.60 -14.09 -14.99
C ASP A 124 -10.44 -14.09 -13.70
N ASP A 125 -10.83 -12.91 -13.22
CA ASP A 125 -11.57 -12.67 -11.96
C ASP A 125 -12.95 -13.37 -11.88
N GLU A 126 -13.44 -14.00 -12.97
CA GLU A 126 -14.55 -14.96 -12.87
C GLU A 126 -14.15 -16.24 -12.07
N GLN A 127 -12.85 -16.54 -12.01
CA GLN A 127 -12.28 -17.61 -11.19
C GLN A 127 -11.80 -17.04 -9.86
N LEU A 128 -12.57 -17.31 -8.81
CA LEU A 128 -12.24 -17.00 -7.42
C LEU A 128 -11.81 -18.31 -6.72
N PRO A 129 -10.54 -18.73 -6.84
CA PRO A 129 -10.10 -20.04 -6.36
C PRO A 129 -10.04 -20.10 -4.83
N ASN A 130 -9.62 -19.02 -4.18
CA ASN A 130 -9.36 -19.01 -2.75
C ASN A 130 -10.67 -18.85 -1.98
N THR A 131 -10.73 -19.37 -0.76
CA THR A 131 -11.90 -19.27 0.12
C THR A 131 -11.49 -18.74 1.48
N ILE A 132 -12.22 -17.75 1.99
CA ILE A 132 -12.11 -17.25 3.37
C ILE A 132 -13.38 -17.59 4.12
N THR A 133 -13.23 -18.12 5.33
CA THR A 133 -14.33 -18.38 6.26
C THR A 133 -14.10 -17.60 7.55
N VAL A 134 -15.11 -16.85 7.99
CA VAL A 134 -15.10 -16.08 9.25
C VAL A 134 -16.17 -16.67 10.17
N GLU A 135 -15.77 -17.29 11.27
CA GLU A 135 -16.67 -17.92 12.26
C GLU A 135 -16.75 -17.09 13.55
N GLY A 136 -17.96 -16.78 14.02
CA GLY A 136 -18.20 -16.01 15.24
C GLY A 136 -18.16 -16.86 16.51
N GLU A 137 -17.20 -16.60 17.42
CA GLU A 137 -16.98 -17.43 18.62
C GLU A 137 -17.95 -17.16 19.78
N GLY A 138 -18.94 -16.26 19.64
CA GLY A 138 -19.91 -16.00 20.70
C GLY A 138 -20.89 -14.87 20.40
N PRO A 139 -20.65 -13.64 20.92
CA PRO A 139 -21.50 -12.50 20.63
C PRO A 139 -21.31 -12.01 19.19
N LYS A 140 -22.30 -11.31 18.65
CA LYS A 140 -22.22 -10.52 17.43
C LYS A 140 -20.88 -9.79 17.26
N ALA A 141 -20.20 -10.09 16.14
CA ALA A 141 -18.95 -9.46 15.71
C ALA A 141 -19.14 -8.89 14.30
N ASN A 142 -18.79 -7.62 14.11
CA ASN A 142 -18.66 -7.02 12.79
C ASN A 142 -17.17 -7.10 12.41
N TYR A 143 -16.86 -7.44 11.16
CA TYR A 143 -15.49 -7.60 10.67
C TYR A 143 -15.28 -6.90 9.33
N LYS A 144 -14.02 -6.64 9.00
CA LYS A 144 -13.60 -6.09 7.71
C LYS A 144 -12.36 -6.81 7.20
N PHE A 145 -12.35 -7.09 5.89
CA PHE A 145 -11.14 -7.46 5.17
C PHE A 145 -11.15 -6.87 3.76
N ARG A 146 -10.01 -6.96 3.07
CA ARG A 146 -9.85 -6.60 1.67
C ARG A 146 -8.97 -7.62 0.95
N VAL A 147 -9.13 -7.74 -0.36
CA VAL A 147 -8.32 -8.61 -1.22
C VAL A 147 -7.69 -7.80 -2.36
N SER A 148 -6.65 -8.37 -2.99
CA SER A 148 -5.94 -7.77 -4.12
C SER A 148 -6.62 -8.02 -5.48
N GLY A 149 -7.51 -9.02 -5.55
CA GLY A 149 -8.37 -9.28 -6.71
C GLY A 149 -9.85 -9.01 -6.39
N ARG A 150 -10.76 -9.76 -7.02
CA ARG A 150 -12.19 -9.78 -6.70
C ARG A 150 -12.51 -10.64 -5.47
N VAL A 151 -13.59 -10.29 -4.77
CA VAL A 151 -14.27 -11.13 -3.77
C VAL A 151 -15.78 -11.23 -4.04
N GLU A 152 -16.36 -12.41 -3.84
CA GLU A 152 -17.81 -12.64 -3.88
C GLU A 152 -18.30 -13.48 -2.69
N ALA A 153 -19.54 -13.22 -2.27
CA ALA A 153 -20.24 -13.99 -1.26
C ALA A 153 -20.56 -15.41 -1.78
N ALA A 154 -20.29 -16.45 -0.97
CA ALA A 154 -20.41 -17.84 -1.39
C ALA A 154 -21.42 -18.65 -0.57
N GLU A 155 -21.18 -18.85 0.74
CA GLU A 155 -22.07 -19.58 1.63
C GLU A 155 -22.33 -18.77 2.92
N ASN A 156 -23.57 -18.83 3.41
CA ASN A 156 -24.08 -18.17 4.63
C ASN A 156 -23.97 -16.64 4.74
N ALA A 157 -23.13 -15.97 3.94
CA ALA A 157 -23.07 -14.50 3.88
C ALA A 157 -24.48 -13.89 3.75
N GLU A 158 -24.84 -13.07 4.74
CA GLU A 158 -26.18 -12.58 4.98
C GLU A 158 -26.43 -11.26 4.21
N SER A 159 -27.69 -10.83 4.12
CA SER A 159 -28.03 -9.51 3.53
C SER A 159 -27.54 -8.30 4.35
N SER A 160 -26.85 -8.54 5.46
CA SER A 160 -26.12 -7.52 6.25
C SER A 160 -24.70 -7.26 5.76
N ASP A 161 -24.16 -8.14 4.92
CA ASP A 161 -22.76 -8.08 4.50
C ASP A 161 -22.63 -7.27 3.20
N GLU A 162 -21.61 -6.43 3.16
CA GLU A 162 -21.40 -5.43 2.11
C GLU A 162 -20.05 -5.68 1.43
N ILE A 163 -20.09 -5.98 0.13
CA ILE A 163 -18.91 -5.98 -0.73
C ILE A 163 -18.88 -4.62 -1.45
N SER A 164 -17.95 -3.77 -1.04
CA SER A 164 -17.63 -2.51 -1.72
C SER A 164 -16.54 -2.74 -2.76
N ASP A 165 -16.62 -2.00 -3.87
CA ASP A 165 -15.54 -1.84 -4.86
C ASP A 165 -15.02 -3.16 -5.48
N SER A 166 -15.82 -4.22 -5.40
CA SER A 166 -15.48 -5.62 -5.77
C SER A 166 -14.41 -6.32 -4.93
N ASN A 167 -13.73 -5.64 -3.99
CA ASN A 167 -12.58 -6.20 -3.25
C ASN A 167 -12.56 -5.93 -1.74
N VAL A 168 -13.45 -5.08 -1.18
CA VAL A 168 -13.53 -4.79 0.26
C VAL A 168 -14.80 -5.38 0.86
N VAL A 169 -14.67 -6.23 1.89
CA VAL A 169 -15.82 -6.83 2.60
C VAL A 169 -15.99 -6.17 3.97
N ARG A 170 -17.24 -5.82 4.31
CA ARG A 170 -17.70 -5.53 5.68
C ARG A 170 -18.81 -6.52 6.01
N GLY A 171 -18.59 -7.43 6.95
CA GLY A 171 -19.51 -8.54 7.25
C GLY A 171 -19.80 -8.71 8.74
N VAL A 172 -20.78 -9.55 9.07
CA VAL A 172 -21.42 -9.57 10.39
C VAL A 172 -21.89 -10.96 10.84
N VAL A 173 -21.08 -11.66 11.65
CA VAL A 173 -21.48 -12.92 12.32
C VAL A 173 -22.16 -12.68 13.67
N ASP A 174 -23.21 -13.43 14.01
CA ASP A 174 -23.85 -13.47 15.35
C ASP A 174 -23.94 -14.93 15.86
N GLY A 175 -22.79 -15.59 15.82
CA GLY A 175 -22.66 -17.04 15.82
C GLY A 175 -22.87 -17.63 14.41
N GLY A 176 -22.29 -18.79 14.14
CA GLY A 176 -22.18 -19.33 12.79
C GLY A 176 -20.98 -18.75 12.03
N PHE A 177 -20.95 -18.94 10.72
CA PHE A 177 -19.82 -18.57 9.88
C PHE A 177 -20.26 -18.08 8.50
N ASP A 178 -19.53 -17.11 7.96
CA ASP A 178 -19.70 -16.56 6.62
C ASP A 178 -18.57 -17.05 5.72
N VAL A 179 -18.85 -17.29 4.43
CA VAL A 179 -17.88 -17.78 3.44
C VAL A 179 -17.87 -16.89 2.21
N TYR A 180 -16.68 -16.44 1.81
CA TYR A 180 -16.43 -15.71 0.56
C TYR A 180 -15.39 -16.44 -0.28
N ARG A 181 -15.52 -16.30 -1.60
CA ARG A 181 -14.47 -16.70 -2.54
C ARG A 181 -13.72 -15.46 -3.02
N TYR A 182 -12.42 -15.59 -3.25
CA TYR A 182 -11.59 -14.49 -3.72
C TYR A 182 -10.46 -14.92 -4.66
N SER A 183 -9.96 -13.97 -5.44
CA SER A 183 -8.71 -14.03 -6.19
C SER A 183 -7.62 -13.19 -5.49
N GLY A 184 -6.35 -13.46 -5.79
CA GLY A 184 -5.22 -12.72 -5.22
C GLY A 184 -4.96 -12.95 -3.71
N ALA A 185 -4.31 -11.98 -3.08
CA ALA A 185 -3.94 -11.97 -1.67
C ALA A 185 -5.05 -11.36 -0.78
N VAL A 186 -5.02 -11.64 0.52
CA VAL A 186 -6.00 -11.14 1.50
C VAL A 186 -5.34 -10.41 2.67
N ALA A 187 -5.92 -9.27 3.06
CA ALA A 187 -5.55 -8.50 4.25
C ALA A 187 -6.78 -8.29 5.15
N PHE A 188 -6.76 -8.88 6.34
CA PHE A 188 -7.83 -8.78 7.33
C PHE A 188 -7.62 -7.53 8.20
N ASP A 189 -8.51 -6.54 8.12
CA ASP A 189 -8.42 -5.30 8.90
C ASP A 189 -8.70 -5.53 10.39
N GLY A 190 -9.64 -6.43 10.71
CA GLY A 190 -10.01 -6.77 12.09
C GLY A 190 -11.49 -7.06 12.29
N ALA A 191 -11.85 -7.34 13.55
CA ALA A 191 -13.22 -7.52 14.03
C ALA A 191 -13.38 -6.90 15.43
N ASP A 192 -14.58 -6.46 15.81
CA ASP A 192 -14.81 -5.83 17.14
C ASP A 192 -15.03 -6.83 18.29
N ALA A 193 -15.27 -8.11 17.96
CA ALA A 193 -15.38 -9.21 18.90
C ALA A 193 -14.68 -10.49 18.35
N PRO A 194 -14.45 -11.54 19.16
CA PRO A 194 -13.67 -12.71 18.74
C PRO A 194 -14.29 -13.49 17.58
N VAL A 195 -13.47 -13.72 16.56
CA VAL A 195 -13.78 -14.55 15.38
C VAL A 195 -12.61 -15.47 15.06
N THR A 196 -12.90 -16.67 14.57
CA THR A 196 -11.91 -17.54 13.92
C THR A 196 -11.92 -17.26 12.42
N VAL A 197 -10.76 -16.99 11.83
CA VAL A 197 -10.60 -16.82 10.39
C VAL A 197 -9.83 -18.01 9.82
N THR A 198 -10.42 -18.70 8.85
CA THR A 198 -9.79 -19.78 8.09
C THR A 198 -9.59 -19.33 6.65
N LEU A 199 -8.39 -19.60 6.11
CA LEU A 199 -8.05 -19.36 4.71
C LEU A 199 -7.73 -20.68 4.03
N ASP A 200 -8.41 -20.95 2.92
CA ASP A 200 -8.09 -22.03 2.00
C ASP A 200 -7.66 -21.40 0.65
N VAL A 201 -6.56 -21.88 0.08
CA VAL A 201 -5.83 -21.22 -1.00
C VAL A 201 -5.53 -22.25 -2.08
N ASN A 202 -6.21 -22.12 -3.22
CA ASN A 202 -6.28 -23.12 -4.30
C ASN A 202 -6.71 -24.54 -3.84
N PRO A 203 -7.94 -24.73 -3.34
CA PRO A 203 -8.52 -26.05 -3.10
C PRO A 203 -8.65 -26.89 -4.40
N ASP A 204 -8.25 -28.17 -4.32
CA ASP A 204 -8.30 -29.21 -5.38
C ASP A 204 -9.73 -29.68 -5.77
#